data_AF-A0A6J8E1G4-F1
#
_entry.id   AF-A0A6J8E1G4-F1
#
_cell.length_a   1.000
_cell.length_b   1.000
_cell.length_c   1.000
_cell.angle_alpha   90.00
_cell.angle_beta   90.00
_cell.angle_gamma   90.00
#
_symmetry.space_group_name_H-M   'P 1'
#
loop_
_entity.id
_entity.type
_entity.pdbx_description
1 polymer ?
#
loop_
_entity_poly.entity_id
_entity_poly.type
_entity_poly.pdbx_seq_one_letter_code
_entity_poly.pdbx_strand_id
1 'polypeptide(L)'
;MKDTNLGKTFRDSDIVSNIISTVKTFDISGNNIWYMNEFTFNASNELNHLILMNNILLEIPIAVSYLETLETLDIRFNQLQSINETMRSWMENDNIDWIKNELIPKVENSWNLKICIEHRDILLGDSHADALANATEMSTHVIIIISENHKDYPWGRLEIERAKLEKFTKYLQKIMVIMRNVIREDIPLAELAKFQNDVIIIDWYDTESTDGWNKLRLTLFTEY
;
A
#
# COMPACT_ATOMS: atom_id res chain seq x y z
N MET A 1 -4.28 25.36 -18.14
CA MET A 1 -5.06 26.54 -17.69
C MET A 1 -5.26 26.40 -16.19
N LYS A 2 -4.76 27.33 -15.37
CA LYS A 2 -5.06 27.38 -13.93
C LYS A 2 -6.39 28.11 -13.77
N ASP A 3 -7.49 27.36 -13.81
CA ASP A 3 -8.83 27.92 -13.67
C ASP A 3 -9.48 27.45 -12.36
N THR A 4 -9.88 28.43 -11.56
CA THR A 4 -10.29 28.31 -10.14
C THR A 4 -11.62 27.58 -9.89
N ASN A 5 -12.25 27.00 -10.92
CA ASN A 5 -13.56 26.34 -10.84
C ASN A 5 -13.58 24.86 -11.28
N LEU A 6 -12.43 24.23 -11.53
CA LEU A 6 -12.38 22.83 -11.99
C LEU A 6 -13.06 21.84 -11.02
N GLY A 7 -13.07 22.13 -9.71
CA GLY A 7 -13.82 21.31 -8.73
C GLY A 7 -15.33 21.24 -8.99
N LYS A 8 -15.93 22.24 -9.67
CA LYS A 8 -17.33 22.17 -10.12
C LYS A 8 -17.46 21.39 -11.44
N THR A 9 -16.46 21.46 -12.31
CA THR A 9 -16.42 20.73 -13.59
C THR A 9 -16.39 19.22 -13.39
N PHE A 10 -15.72 18.71 -12.35
CA PHE A 10 -15.74 17.28 -12.00
C PHE A 10 -17.06 16.78 -11.41
N ARG A 11 -18.07 17.66 -11.28
CA ARG A 11 -19.44 17.29 -10.91
C ARG A 11 -20.30 16.96 -12.13
N ASP A 12 -20.02 17.57 -13.28
CA ASP A 12 -20.71 17.35 -14.56
C ASP A 12 -19.85 16.44 -15.47
N SER A 13 -20.17 15.15 -15.52
CA SER A 13 -19.33 14.09 -16.13
C SER A 13 -19.09 14.22 -17.63
N ASP A 14 -19.95 14.94 -18.36
CA ASP A 14 -20.01 14.85 -19.82
C ASP A 14 -18.92 15.67 -20.54
N ILE A 15 -18.41 16.71 -19.88
CA ILE A 15 -17.34 17.56 -20.44
C ILE A 15 -15.97 16.92 -20.19
N VAL A 16 -15.77 16.36 -19.00
CA VAL A 16 -14.50 15.73 -18.61
C VAL A 16 -14.27 14.44 -19.40
N SER A 17 -15.31 13.61 -19.54
CA SER A 17 -15.24 12.30 -20.22
C SER A 17 -14.77 12.39 -21.68
N ASN A 18 -15.23 13.40 -22.43
CA ASN A 18 -14.81 13.58 -23.82
C ASN A 18 -13.33 13.99 -23.96
N ILE A 19 -12.79 14.75 -23.01
CA ILE A 19 -11.40 15.24 -23.05
C ILE A 19 -10.42 14.12 -22.69
N ILE A 20 -10.75 13.30 -21.70
CA ILE A 20 -9.85 12.26 -21.18
C ILE A 20 -9.80 10.98 -22.03
N SER A 21 -10.75 10.80 -22.95
CA SER A 21 -10.91 9.56 -23.73
C SER A 21 -9.72 9.19 -24.63
N THR A 22 -8.86 10.16 -24.97
CA THR A 22 -7.70 9.97 -25.88
C THR A 22 -6.37 10.33 -25.23
N VAL A 23 -6.36 10.63 -23.94
CA VAL A 23 -5.21 11.25 -23.26
C VAL A 23 -4.48 10.22 -22.40
N LYS A 24 -3.17 10.10 -22.62
CA LYS A 24 -2.28 9.23 -21.80
C LYS A 24 -1.78 9.86 -20.51
N THR A 25 -1.67 11.18 -20.48
CA THR A 25 -1.25 11.93 -19.31
C THR A 25 -2.21 13.06 -19.04
N PHE A 26 -2.90 13.00 -17.91
CA PHE A 26 -3.86 14.01 -17.50
C PHE A 26 -3.39 14.69 -16.23
N ASP A 27 -2.97 15.95 -16.37
CA ASP A 27 -2.49 16.77 -15.26
C ASP A 27 -3.52 17.81 -14.86
N ILE A 28 -4.03 17.66 -13.64
CA ILE A 28 -4.97 18.57 -12.99
C ILE A 28 -4.44 19.01 -11.62
N SER A 29 -3.11 19.08 -11.50
CA SER A 29 -2.42 19.57 -10.31
C SER A 29 -2.66 21.07 -10.06
N GLY A 30 -2.53 21.48 -8.80
CA GLY A 30 -2.63 22.88 -8.39
C GLY A 30 -4.04 23.46 -8.48
N ASN A 31 -5.06 22.62 -8.31
CA ASN A 31 -6.47 23.01 -8.30
C ASN A 31 -7.06 22.86 -6.89
N ASN A 32 -8.35 23.16 -6.73
CA ASN A 32 -9.08 23.00 -5.46
C ASN A 32 -10.00 21.77 -5.49
N ILE A 33 -9.52 20.66 -6.04
CA ILE A 33 -10.31 19.43 -6.18
C ILE A 33 -10.35 18.74 -4.82
N TRP A 34 -11.55 18.57 -4.27
CA TRP A 34 -11.80 17.83 -3.03
C TRP A 34 -12.66 16.58 -3.23
N TYR A 35 -13.30 16.45 -4.41
CA TYR A 35 -14.19 15.34 -4.76
C TYR A 35 -14.15 15.08 -6.26
N MET A 36 -14.22 13.80 -6.64
CA MET A 36 -14.49 13.33 -8.00
C MET A 36 -15.55 12.24 -7.93
N ASN A 37 -16.52 12.27 -8.86
CA ASN A 37 -17.55 11.24 -8.91
C ASN A 37 -16.99 9.93 -9.49
N GLU A 38 -17.59 8.79 -9.18
CA GLU A 38 -17.13 7.46 -9.60
C GLU A 38 -17.02 7.30 -11.13
N PHE A 39 -17.81 8.07 -11.90
CA PHE A 39 -17.84 8.01 -13.36
C PHE A 39 -16.87 9.00 -14.03
N THR A 40 -16.07 9.75 -13.27
CA THR A 40 -15.22 10.85 -13.78
C THR A 40 -14.29 10.36 -14.88
N PHE A 41 -13.82 9.11 -14.78
CA PHE A 41 -12.86 8.52 -15.71
C PHE A 41 -13.41 7.38 -16.58
N ASN A 42 -14.73 7.16 -16.61
CA ASN A 42 -15.33 6.01 -17.32
C ASN A 42 -15.04 5.97 -18.84
N ALA A 43 -14.86 7.13 -19.47
CA ALA A 43 -14.56 7.20 -20.91
C ALA A 43 -13.06 7.02 -21.24
N SER A 44 -12.20 6.89 -20.23
CA SER A 44 -10.75 6.86 -20.40
C SER A 44 -10.23 5.43 -20.51
N ASN A 45 -9.82 5.03 -21.72
CA ASN A 45 -9.25 3.70 -21.98
C ASN A 45 -7.72 3.70 -22.18
N GLU A 46 -7.09 4.87 -22.18
CA GLU A 46 -5.65 5.02 -22.50
C GLU A 46 -4.88 5.86 -21.47
N LEU A 47 -5.48 6.19 -20.32
CA LEU A 47 -4.83 7.06 -19.35
C LEU A 47 -3.82 6.26 -18.51
N ASN A 48 -2.54 6.59 -18.67
CA ASN A 48 -1.43 5.94 -17.97
C ASN A 48 -0.93 6.79 -16.80
N HIS A 49 -1.03 8.12 -16.89
CA HIS A 49 -0.48 9.02 -15.87
C HIS A 49 -1.52 10.07 -15.46
N LEU A 50 -1.93 10.08 -14.19
CA LEU A 50 -2.88 11.03 -13.61
C LEU A 50 -2.19 11.85 -12.53
N ILE A 51 -2.15 13.18 -12.70
CA ILE A 51 -1.49 14.09 -11.76
C ILE A 51 -2.55 14.95 -11.07
N LEU A 52 -2.73 14.70 -9.77
CA LEU A 52 -3.65 15.37 -8.84
C LEU A 52 -2.90 16.18 -7.76
N MET A 53 -1.60 16.39 -7.94
CA MET A 53 -0.73 17.05 -6.97
C MET A 53 -1.27 18.42 -6.56
N ASN A 54 -1.10 18.82 -5.30
CA ASN A 54 -1.48 20.16 -4.80
C ASN A 54 -2.98 20.46 -5.01
N ASN A 55 -3.82 19.59 -4.47
CA ASN A 55 -5.28 19.71 -4.40
C ASN A 55 -5.74 19.60 -2.93
N ILE A 56 -7.05 19.48 -2.69
CA ILE A 56 -7.63 19.40 -1.33
C ILE A 56 -8.41 18.08 -1.13
N LEU A 57 -7.93 16.99 -1.71
CA LEU A 57 -8.50 15.66 -1.54
C LEU A 57 -8.31 15.19 -0.10
N LEU A 58 -9.40 14.76 0.54
CA LEU A 58 -9.38 14.13 1.87
C LEU A 58 -9.13 12.62 1.79
N GLU A 59 -9.43 12.03 0.64
CA GLU A 59 -9.26 10.61 0.31
C GLU A 59 -8.94 10.44 -1.18
N ILE A 60 -8.55 9.23 -1.57
CA ILE A 60 -8.29 8.90 -2.98
C ILE A 60 -9.64 8.64 -3.66
N PRO A 61 -9.98 9.30 -4.79
CA PRO A 61 -11.29 9.14 -5.39
C PRO A 61 -11.52 7.73 -5.94
N ILE A 62 -12.70 7.16 -5.68
CA ILE A 62 -13.12 5.85 -6.24
C ILE A 62 -13.09 5.82 -7.77
N ALA A 63 -13.26 6.97 -8.42
CA ALA A 63 -13.14 7.11 -9.86
C ALA A 63 -11.83 6.54 -10.42
N VAL A 64 -10.74 6.63 -9.65
CA VAL A 64 -9.43 6.16 -10.06
C VAL A 64 -9.41 4.63 -10.15
N SER A 65 -10.21 3.89 -9.36
CA SER A 65 -10.16 2.43 -9.38
C SER A 65 -10.60 1.78 -10.69
N TYR A 66 -11.34 2.51 -11.52
CA TYR A 66 -11.83 2.03 -12.81
C TYR A 66 -10.82 2.24 -13.94
N LEU A 67 -9.66 2.84 -13.67
CA LEU A 67 -8.62 3.10 -14.67
C LEU A 67 -7.64 1.92 -14.78
N GLU A 68 -8.00 0.90 -15.56
CA GLU A 68 -7.19 -0.32 -15.73
C GLU A 68 -5.78 -0.07 -16.31
N THR A 69 -5.59 1.03 -17.06
CA THR A 69 -4.34 1.36 -17.72
C THR A 69 -3.41 2.27 -16.90
N LEU A 70 -3.81 2.68 -15.69
CA LEU A 70 -3.08 3.71 -14.94
C LEU A 70 -1.79 3.13 -14.34
N GLU A 71 -0.66 3.66 -14.79
CA GLU A 71 0.69 3.32 -14.31
C GLU A 71 1.16 4.27 -13.23
N THR A 72 0.70 5.52 -13.22
CA THR A 72 1.17 6.55 -12.30
C THR A 72 0.03 7.43 -11.81
N LEU A 73 -0.09 7.54 -10.48
CA LEU A 73 -0.99 8.47 -9.82
C LEU A 73 -0.19 9.39 -8.88
N ASP A 74 -0.16 10.69 -9.17
CA ASP A 74 0.50 11.69 -8.31
C ASP A 74 -0.53 12.47 -7.48
N ILE A 75 -0.62 12.16 -6.18
CA ILE A 75 -1.53 12.81 -5.22
C ILE A 75 -0.80 13.66 -4.17
N ARG A 76 0.47 14.00 -4.38
CA ARG A 76 1.28 14.72 -3.38
C ARG A 76 0.65 16.08 -3.04
N PHE A 77 0.89 16.59 -1.83
CA PHE A 77 0.35 17.87 -1.37
C PHE A 77 -1.20 17.96 -1.41
N ASN A 78 -1.88 16.86 -1.07
CA ASN A 78 -3.31 16.84 -0.75
C ASN A 78 -3.52 16.76 0.78
N GLN A 79 -4.77 16.71 1.23
CA GLN A 79 -5.16 16.62 2.65
C GLN A 79 -5.58 15.20 3.06
N LEU A 80 -4.96 14.19 2.44
CA LEU A 80 -5.34 12.78 2.63
C LEU A 80 -5.21 12.40 4.11
N GLN A 81 -6.34 12.02 4.72
CA GLN A 81 -6.37 11.64 6.14
C GLN A 81 -6.09 10.14 6.33
N SER A 82 -6.28 9.33 5.30
CA SER A 82 -5.95 7.89 5.27
C SER A 82 -5.85 7.36 3.83
N ILE A 83 -5.28 6.16 3.68
CA ILE A 83 -5.42 5.34 2.47
C ILE A 83 -6.78 4.65 2.57
N ASN A 84 -7.71 4.97 1.67
CA ASN A 84 -9.05 4.39 1.70
C ASN A 84 -9.10 2.96 1.13
N GLU A 85 -10.23 2.28 1.33
CA GLU A 85 -10.49 0.91 0.85
C GLU A 85 -10.32 0.76 -0.68
N THR A 86 -10.52 1.83 -1.45
CA THR A 86 -10.31 1.85 -2.90
C THR A 86 -8.84 1.66 -3.28
N MET A 87 -7.93 2.45 -2.71
CA MET A 87 -6.49 2.30 -2.96
C MET A 87 -5.99 0.96 -2.41
N ARG A 88 -6.59 0.49 -1.31
CA ARG A 88 -6.37 -0.87 -0.81
C ARG A 88 -6.77 -1.91 -1.85
N SER A 89 -7.97 -1.86 -2.43
CA SER A 89 -8.45 -2.74 -3.52
C SER A 89 -7.52 -2.76 -4.73
N TRP A 90 -6.91 -1.63 -5.07
CA TRP A 90 -5.91 -1.54 -6.13
C TRP A 90 -4.57 -2.16 -5.75
N MET A 91 -4.20 -2.07 -4.49
CA MET A 91 -3.10 -2.80 -3.89
C MET A 91 -3.47 -4.27 -3.59
N GLU A 92 -4.74 -4.66 -3.69
CA GLU A 92 -5.23 -6.03 -3.51
C GLU A 92 -5.06 -6.85 -4.81
N ASN A 93 -3.82 -7.10 -5.22
CA ASN A 93 -3.47 -8.12 -6.23
C ASN A 93 -2.73 -9.29 -5.58
N ASP A 94 -3.10 -10.54 -5.93
CA ASP A 94 -2.57 -11.91 -5.63
C ASP A 94 -2.11 -12.24 -4.20
N ASN A 95 -1.45 -11.31 -3.52
CA ASN A 95 -0.99 -11.45 -2.15
C ASN A 95 -2.12 -11.56 -1.15
N ILE A 96 -3.23 -10.85 -1.33
CA ILE A 96 -4.27 -10.83 -0.29
C ILE A 96 -5.02 -12.14 -0.22
N ASP A 97 -5.25 -12.80 -1.35
CA ASP A 97 -5.78 -14.16 -1.36
C ASP A 97 -4.80 -15.13 -0.69
N TRP A 98 -3.51 -15.03 -0.99
CA TRP A 98 -2.50 -15.83 -0.31
C TRP A 98 -2.42 -15.54 1.20
N ILE A 99 -2.48 -14.27 1.61
CA ILE A 99 -2.45 -13.85 3.01
C ILE A 99 -3.68 -14.39 3.76
N LYS A 100 -4.88 -14.15 3.22
CA LYS A 100 -6.17 -14.55 3.81
C LYS A 100 -6.36 -16.06 3.85
N ASN A 101 -5.98 -16.76 2.78
CA ASN A 101 -6.31 -18.18 2.62
C ASN A 101 -5.15 -19.12 3.00
N GLU A 102 -3.91 -18.65 3.03
CA GLU A 102 -2.74 -19.47 3.37
C GLU A 102 -1.98 -18.97 4.60
N LEU A 103 -1.45 -17.74 4.56
CA LEU A 103 -0.58 -17.22 5.63
C LEU A 103 -1.29 -17.15 6.98
N ILE A 104 -2.43 -16.47 7.04
CA ILE A 104 -3.16 -16.27 8.29
C ILE A 104 -3.61 -17.62 8.88
N PRO A 105 -4.28 -18.51 8.13
CA PRO A 105 -4.65 -19.82 8.67
C PRO A 105 -3.45 -20.65 9.13
N LYS A 106 -2.30 -20.57 8.44
CA LYS A 106 -1.08 -21.28 8.84
C LYS A 106 -0.54 -20.73 10.17
N VAL A 107 -0.40 -19.42 10.28
CA VAL A 107 0.16 -18.75 11.46
C VAL A 107 -0.76 -18.91 12.67
N GLU A 108 -2.07 -18.67 12.51
CA GLU A 108 -3.04 -18.72 13.60
C GLU A 108 -3.36 -20.16 14.02
N ASN A 109 -3.67 -21.05 13.08
CA ASN A 109 -4.20 -22.37 13.42
C ASN A 109 -3.10 -23.43 13.54
N SER A 110 -2.11 -23.42 12.63
CA SER A 110 -1.07 -24.46 12.61
C SER A 110 0.09 -24.14 13.55
N TRP A 111 0.46 -22.86 13.65
CA TRP A 111 1.56 -22.41 14.53
C TRP A 111 1.08 -21.81 15.85
N ASN A 112 -0.24 -21.63 16.02
CA ASN A 112 -0.88 -21.15 17.24
C ASN A 112 -0.34 -19.78 17.71
N LEU A 113 -0.03 -18.90 16.76
CA LEU A 113 0.41 -17.53 17.02
C LEU A 113 -0.79 -16.58 16.93
N LYS A 114 -0.78 -15.52 17.75
CA LYS A 114 -1.73 -14.41 17.64
C LYS A 114 -1.16 -13.39 16.66
N ILE A 115 -1.89 -13.09 15.60
CA ILE A 115 -1.51 -12.07 14.61
C ILE A 115 -2.48 -10.89 14.68
N CYS A 116 -1.94 -9.68 14.57
CA CYS A 116 -2.71 -8.46 14.36
C CYS A 116 -2.59 -8.09 12.89
N ILE A 117 -3.73 -8.00 12.20
CA ILE A 117 -3.79 -7.63 10.78
C ILE A 117 -4.42 -6.25 10.68
N GLU A 118 -3.73 -5.31 10.04
CA GLU A 118 -4.17 -3.92 9.89
C GLU A 118 -5.61 -3.79 9.37
N HIS A 119 -6.05 -4.67 8.48
CA HIS A 119 -7.37 -4.56 7.84
C HIS A 119 -8.47 -5.37 8.53
N ARG A 120 -8.12 -6.16 9.56
CA ARG A 120 -9.06 -7.01 10.32
C ARG A 120 -9.21 -6.54 11.76
N ASP A 121 -8.09 -6.19 12.39
CA ASP A 121 -7.99 -6.03 13.84
C ASP A 121 -7.85 -4.57 14.28
N ILE A 122 -7.51 -3.65 13.36
CA ILE A 122 -7.48 -2.20 13.62
C ILE A 122 -8.85 -1.60 13.30
N LEU A 123 -9.55 -1.15 14.34
CA LEU A 123 -10.89 -0.57 14.25
C LEU A 123 -10.83 0.94 13.98
N LEU A 124 -11.79 1.45 13.21
CA LEU A 124 -11.86 2.84 12.69
C LEU A 124 -12.28 3.91 13.73
N GLY A 125 -11.96 3.73 15.01
CA GLY A 125 -12.38 4.61 16.10
C GLY A 125 -11.32 5.63 16.55
N ASP A 126 -10.07 5.19 16.65
CA ASP A 126 -8.91 6.04 16.95
C ASP A 126 -8.22 6.48 15.66
N SER A 127 -7.25 7.40 15.75
CA SER A 127 -6.35 7.70 14.62
C SER A 127 -5.73 6.39 14.11
N HIS A 128 -5.88 6.09 12.81
CA HIS A 128 -5.31 4.88 12.20
C HIS A 128 -3.80 4.76 12.47
N ALA A 129 -3.10 5.89 12.43
CA ALA A 129 -1.68 5.96 12.73
C ALA A 129 -1.37 5.55 14.18
N ASP A 130 -2.19 5.97 15.14
CA ASP A 130 -1.99 5.64 16.57
C ASP A 130 -2.36 4.18 16.84
N ALA A 131 -3.43 3.69 16.23
CA ALA A 131 -3.84 2.29 16.37
C ALA A 131 -2.80 1.33 15.78
N LEU A 132 -2.19 1.68 14.64
CA LEU A 132 -1.07 0.94 14.06
C LEU A 132 0.20 1.04 14.93
N ALA A 133 0.43 2.18 15.62
CA ALA A 133 1.54 2.34 16.56
C ALA A 133 1.39 1.37 17.71
N ASN A 134 0.22 1.39 18.33
CA ASN A 134 -0.09 0.54 19.46
C ASN A 134 -0.05 -0.95 19.09
N ALA A 135 -0.55 -1.33 17.91
CA ALA A 135 -0.45 -2.70 17.42
C ALA A 135 1.01 -3.15 17.25
N THR A 136 1.86 -2.27 16.74
CA THR A 136 3.29 -2.54 16.52
C THR A 136 4.04 -2.61 17.85
N GLU A 137 3.77 -1.69 18.80
CA GLU A 137 4.32 -1.71 20.17
C GLU A 137 3.92 -2.95 20.98
N MET A 138 2.70 -3.46 20.77
CA MET A 138 2.20 -4.66 21.43
C MET A 138 2.65 -5.97 20.76
N SER A 139 3.32 -5.89 19.61
CA SER A 139 3.75 -7.05 18.83
C SER A 139 5.22 -7.38 19.10
N THR A 140 5.52 -8.68 19.27
CA THR A 140 6.92 -9.13 19.41
C THR A 140 7.62 -9.26 18.05
N HIS A 141 6.85 -9.35 16.97
CA HIS A 141 7.33 -9.53 15.61
C HIS A 141 6.47 -8.71 14.67
N VAL A 142 7.10 -8.04 13.70
CA VAL A 142 6.41 -7.35 12.60
C VAL A 142 6.74 -8.07 11.30
N ILE A 143 5.72 -8.40 10.51
CA ILE A 143 5.87 -9.00 9.18
C ILE A 143 5.33 -8.00 8.16
N ILE A 144 6.18 -7.59 7.23
CA ILE A 144 5.84 -6.71 6.11
C ILE A 144 5.98 -7.52 4.82
N ILE A 145 4.98 -7.47 3.96
CA ILE A 145 4.95 -8.26 2.72
C ILE A 145 5.10 -7.29 1.54
N ILE A 146 6.14 -7.51 0.73
CA ILE A 146 6.39 -6.79 -0.50
C ILE A 146 6.22 -7.79 -1.64
N SER A 147 5.32 -7.52 -2.58
CA SER A 147 5.21 -8.30 -3.83
C SER A 147 5.62 -7.50 -5.06
N GLU A 148 5.67 -8.19 -6.19
CA GLU A 148 5.98 -7.62 -7.50
C GLU A 148 5.13 -6.38 -7.81
N ASN A 149 3.84 -6.41 -7.49
CA ASN A 149 2.93 -5.28 -7.71
C ASN A 149 3.17 -4.11 -6.74
N HIS A 150 3.96 -4.31 -5.68
CA HIS A 150 4.17 -3.34 -4.61
C HIS A 150 5.63 -2.91 -4.42
N LYS A 151 6.58 -3.49 -5.18
CA LYS A 151 8.02 -3.26 -4.98
C LYS A 151 8.43 -1.79 -5.18
N ASP A 152 7.73 -1.10 -6.06
CA ASP A 152 7.98 0.31 -6.37
C ASP A 152 7.25 1.27 -5.41
N TYR A 153 6.33 0.78 -4.57
CA TYR A 153 5.50 1.64 -3.74
C TYR A 153 6.25 2.14 -2.48
N PRO A 154 6.10 3.43 -2.12
CA PRO A 154 6.76 4.00 -0.94
C PRO A 154 6.30 3.40 0.39
N TRP A 155 5.10 2.83 0.45
CA TRP A 155 4.43 2.47 1.71
C TRP A 155 5.11 1.35 2.49
N GLY A 156 5.60 0.31 1.81
CA GLY A 156 6.39 -0.75 2.47
C GLY A 156 7.63 -0.20 3.17
N ARG A 157 8.19 0.92 2.70
CA ARG A 157 9.37 1.57 3.29
C ARG A 157 9.03 2.32 4.57
N LEU A 158 7.89 3.02 4.60
CA LEU A 158 7.45 3.78 5.77
C LEU A 158 7.19 2.85 6.96
N GLU A 159 6.55 1.71 6.73
CA GLU A 159 6.28 0.74 7.79
C GLU A 159 7.55 0.07 8.32
N ILE A 160 8.55 -0.16 7.46
CA ILE A 160 9.85 -0.68 7.89
C ILE A 160 10.59 0.33 8.77
N GLU A 161 10.68 1.59 8.35
CA GLU A 161 11.35 2.65 9.11
C GLU A 161 10.65 2.89 10.45
N ARG A 162 9.31 2.87 10.46
CA ARG A 162 8.53 2.94 11.68
C ARG A 162 8.83 1.78 12.62
N ALA A 163 8.76 0.54 12.14
CA ALA A 163 9.04 -0.65 12.95
C ALA A 163 10.46 -0.61 13.53
N LYS A 164 11.44 -0.07 12.79
CA LYS A 164 12.80 0.15 13.29
C LYS A 164 12.85 1.14 14.43
N LEU A 165 12.14 2.27 14.33
CA LEU A 165 12.05 3.25 15.41
C LEU A 165 11.42 2.65 16.68
N GLU A 166 10.40 1.80 16.50
CA GLU A 166 9.70 1.13 17.60
C GLU A 166 10.47 -0.06 18.19
N LYS A 167 11.42 -0.65 17.44
CA LYS A 167 12.30 -1.70 17.99
C LYS A 167 13.04 -1.25 19.25
N PHE A 168 13.29 0.05 19.40
CA PHE A 168 13.95 0.63 20.57
C PHE A 168 13.03 0.81 21.79
N THR A 169 11.71 0.56 21.69
CA THR A 169 10.74 0.92 22.74
C THR A 169 10.32 -0.21 23.69
N LYS A 170 10.66 -1.50 23.43
CA LYS A 170 11.06 -2.58 24.39
C LYS A 170 10.71 -4.03 23.98
N TYR A 171 9.64 -4.28 23.22
CA TYR A 171 9.09 -5.64 23.06
C TYR A 171 9.28 -6.26 21.68
N LEU A 172 9.51 -5.42 20.66
CA LEU A 172 9.69 -5.88 19.29
C LEU A 172 11.06 -6.55 19.13
N GLN A 173 11.04 -7.86 18.89
CA GLN A 173 12.24 -8.68 18.73
C GLN A 173 12.76 -8.67 17.30
N LYS A 174 11.86 -8.85 16.31
CA LYS A 174 12.24 -9.00 14.90
C LYS A 174 11.32 -8.24 13.97
N ILE A 175 11.92 -7.62 12.98
CA ILE A 175 11.24 -7.05 11.82
C ILE A 175 11.54 -7.98 10.66
N MET A 176 10.51 -8.54 10.04
CA MET A 176 10.64 -9.45 8.90
C MET A 176 10.02 -8.80 7.67
N VAL A 177 10.72 -8.88 6.54
CA VAL A 177 10.22 -8.47 5.24
C VAL A 177 10.15 -9.69 4.35
N ILE A 178 8.95 -10.09 3.96
CA ILE A 178 8.71 -11.16 3.00
C ILE A 178 8.68 -10.56 1.61
N MET A 179 9.65 -10.93 0.77
CA MET A 179 9.72 -10.57 -0.65
C MET A 179 9.01 -11.66 -1.45
N ARG A 180 7.72 -11.48 -1.76
CA ARG A 180 6.89 -12.47 -2.45
C ARG A 180 6.93 -12.28 -3.97
N ASN A 181 7.53 -13.23 -4.67
CA ASN A 181 7.76 -13.22 -6.11
C ASN A 181 8.50 -11.96 -6.60
N VAL A 182 9.31 -11.34 -5.74
CA VAL A 182 10.10 -10.14 -6.07
C VAL A 182 11.55 -10.54 -6.26
N ILE A 183 12.13 -10.15 -7.39
CA ILE A 183 13.57 -10.26 -7.64
C ILE A 183 14.25 -9.08 -6.94
N ARG A 184 15.16 -9.35 -6.00
CA ARG A 184 15.82 -8.29 -5.20
C ARG A 184 16.59 -7.30 -6.06
N GLU A 185 17.20 -7.79 -7.13
CA GLU A 185 17.99 -7.00 -8.07
C GLU A 185 17.17 -5.92 -8.78
N ASP A 186 15.84 -6.08 -8.85
CA ASP A 186 14.93 -5.08 -9.41
C ASP A 186 14.66 -3.93 -8.43
N ILE A 187 14.90 -4.13 -7.13
CA ILE A 187 14.67 -3.10 -6.12
C ILE A 187 15.86 -2.13 -6.13
N PRO A 188 15.64 -0.81 -6.25
CA PRO A 188 16.72 0.17 -6.22
C PRO A 188 17.62 0.01 -4.98
N LEU A 189 18.95 0.04 -5.17
CA LEU A 189 19.93 -0.14 -4.09
C LEU A 189 19.72 0.81 -2.90
N ALA A 190 19.29 2.04 -3.15
CA ALA A 190 18.99 3.02 -2.11
C ALA A 190 17.83 2.59 -1.20
N GLU A 191 16.93 1.74 -1.71
CA GLU A 191 15.78 1.21 -0.98
C GLU A 191 16.13 -0.07 -0.25
N LEU A 192 16.91 -0.95 -0.88
CA LEU A 192 17.51 -2.09 -0.19
C LEU A 192 18.40 -1.66 0.98
N ALA A 193 19.09 -0.51 0.86
CA ALA A 193 19.87 0.06 1.95
C ALA A 193 19.01 0.37 3.19
N LYS A 194 17.73 0.73 3.01
CA LYS A 194 16.79 0.95 4.12
C LYS A 194 16.29 -0.36 4.73
N PHE A 195 16.50 -1.50 4.10
CA PHE A 195 16.22 -2.81 4.71
C PHE A 195 17.43 -3.37 5.46
N GLN A 196 18.54 -2.63 5.50
CA GLN A 196 19.72 -3.03 6.27
C GLN A 196 19.53 -2.74 7.75
N ASN A 197 20.21 -3.54 8.58
CA ASN A 197 20.18 -3.51 10.05
C ASN A 197 18.77 -3.77 10.60
N ASP A 198 18.70 -4.65 11.61
CA ASP A 198 17.48 -4.96 12.38
C ASP A 198 16.31 -5.61 11.62
N VAL A 199 16.42 -5.78 10.30
CA VAL A 199 15.41 -6.40 9.42
C VAL A 199 15.93 -7.74 8.89
N ILE A 200 15.05 -8.73 8.88
CA ILE A 200 15.28 -10.06 8.33
C ILE A 200 14.48 -10.19 7.04
N ILE A 201 15.17 -10.35 5.91
CA ILE A 201 14.51 -10.48 4.60
C ILE A 201 14.34 -11.96 4.26
N ILE A 202 13.10 -12.35 3.92
CA ILE A 202 12.71 -13.70 3.52
C ILE A 202 12.27 -13.64 2.07
N ASP A 203 13.05 -14.23 1.17
CA ASP A 203 12.63 -14.39 -0.23
C ASP A 203 11.63 -15.54 -0.32
N TRP A 204 10.54 -15.28 -1.04
CA TRP A 204 9.41 -16.19 -1.15
C TRP A 204 8.95 -16.29 -2.60
N TYR A 205 9.26 -17.40 -3.25
CA TYR A 205 8.83 -17.66 -4.63
C TYR A 205 7.82 -18.79 -4.66
N ASP A 206 6.70 -18.61 -5.36
CA ASP A 206 5.63 -19.62 -5.44
C ASP A 206 6.12 -20.94 -6.08
N THR A 207 7.18 -20.88 -6.91
CA THR A 207 7.85 -22.04 -7.51
C THR A 207 8.55 -22.94 -6.49
N GLU A 208 8.90 -22.41 -5.32
CA GLU A 208 9.66 -23.09 -4.26
C GLU A 208 8.88 -23.08 -2.94
N SER A 209 7.61 -23.49 -3.00
CA SER A 209 6.60 -23.25 -1.96
C SER A 209 6.98 -23.65 -0.54
N THR A 210 7.88 -24.63 -0.33
CA THR A 210 8.26 -25.11 1.02
C THR A 210 9.38 -24.31 1.69
N ASP A 211 10.24 -23.65 0.93
CA ASP A 211 11.41 -22.96 1.47
C ASP A 211 11.01 -21.68 2.24
N GLY A 212 10.09 -20.90 1.67
CA GLY A 212 9.52 -19.71 2.32
C GLY A 212 8.89 -20.01 3.68
N TRP A 213 8.05 -21.06 3.77
CA TRP A 213 7.42 -21.47 5.03
C TRP A 213 8.45 -21.88 6.09
N ASN A 214 9.49 -22.62 5.69
CA ASN A 214 10.54 -23.05 6.62
C ASN A 214 11.33 -21.87 7.14
N LYS A 215 11.74 -20.94 6.26
CA LYS A 215 12.45 -19.71 6.64
C LYS A 215 11.63 -18.85 7.58
N LEU A 216 10.35 -18.62 7.26
CA LEU A 216 9.44 -17.84 8.12
C LEU A 216 9.26 -18.49 9.48
N ARG A 217 9.02 -19.81 9.52
CA ARG A 217 8.86 -20.55 10.77
C ARG A 217 10.13 -20.48 11.62
N LEU A 218 11.29 -20.78 11.03
CA LEU A 218 12.57 -20.71 11.76
C LEU A 218 12.78 -19.30 12.32
N THR A 219 12.52 -18.27 11.52
CA THR A 219 12.69 -16.87 11.95
C THR A 219 11.76 -16.51 13.11
N LEU A 220 10.49 -16.93 13.06
CA LEU A 220 9.51 -16.65 14.12
C LEU A 220 9.87 -17.32 15.45
N PHE A 221 10.34 -18.57 15.43
CA PHE A 221 10.53 -19.37 16.64
C PHE A 221 11.96 -19.38 17.21
N THR A 222 12.96 -18.85 16.49
CA THR A 222 14.32 -18.79 17.02
C THR A 222 14.45 -17.60 17.97
N GLU A 223 14.74 -17.83 19.24
CA GLU A 223 15.08 -16.76 20.20
C GLU A 223 16.57 -16.36 20.03
N TYR A 224 16.85 -15.06 20.00
CA TYR A 224 18.20 -14.48 20.04
C TYR A 224 18.39 -13.70 21.33
#